data_AF-A0A9E2EIH4-F1
#
_entry.id   AF-A0A9E2EIH4-F1
#
_cell.length_a   1.000
_cell.length_b   1.000
_cell.length_c   1.000
_cell.angle_alpha   90.00
_cell.angle_beta   90.00
_cell.angle_gamma   90.00
#
_symmetry.space_group_name_H-M   'P 1'
#
loop_
_entity.id
_entity.type
_entity.pdbx_description
1 polymer ?
#
loop_
_entity_poly.entity_id
_entity_poly.type
_entity_poly.pdbx_seq_one_letter_code
_entity_poly.pdbx_strand_id
1 'polypeptide(L)'
;MNYRNTLSFFVLLFLSIISCTDQPDHEIDLLLSNGKVWTGDANTPWASWIAIQDDKIVALGSENDRLPLANKVIDLQGKLTVPGFNDSHVHFASAGALLLGINLLDVNDEVGLKREIKGATERLPKRSWITRGDWGAYEAWGLGSDGSSTKTTIFTPHRSMIDDLTPDHPVLINRYDRTEGLANALALEILDIESETGLLTGEVFRNALEQIPEKSIERKTAEAMRALEECRKFGVTTVQDMSPLDRENIYQSIHDNGDLTCRINFSPSRLSEYENMAAKGWAIKNGPEGPQPAGDDWISFGTLKTHIDGIMG
;
A
#
# COMPACT_ATOMS: atom_id res chain seq x y z
N MET A 1 -11.69 30.25 90.77
CA MET A 1 -10.21 30.37 90.65
C MET A 1 -9.75 29.41 89.56
N ASN A 2 -8.94 29.94 88.64
CA ASN A 2 -8.03 29.27 87.69
C ASN A 2 -8.57 28.75 86.34
N TYR A 3 -8.49 29.70 85.39
CA TYR A 3 -8.20 29.65 83.95
C TYR A 3 -7.50 28.41 83.37
N ARG A 4 -7.83 28.11 82.09
CA ARG A 4 -6.94 28.00 80.89
C ARG A 4 -7.84 27.73 79.65
N ASN A 5 -7.95 28.66 78.69
CA ASN A 5 -7.14 28.80 77.45
C ASN A 5 -7.06 27.48 76.68
N THR A 6 -7.32 27.30 75.38
CA THR A 6 -7.44 28.11 74.14
C THR A 6 -7.80 27.04 73.08
N LEU A 7 -8.54 27.27 71.99
CA LEU A 7 -8.04 27.90 70.76
C LEU A 7 -9.16 27.77 69.69
N SER A 8 -9.63 28.89 69.15
CA SER A 8 -10.48 28.94 67.96
C SER A 8 -9.66 28.58 66.72
N PHE A 9 -10.19 27.72 65.84
CA PHE A 9 -9.73 27.63 64.46
C PHE A 9 -10.87 28.08 63.53
N PHE A 10 -10.72 29.31 63.04
CA PHE A 10 -11.48 29.85 61.91
C PHE A 10 -10.94 29.17 60.64
N VAL A 11 -11.73 28.30 60.01
CA VAL A 11 -11.42 27.78 58.67
C VAL A 11 -11.97 28.78 57.66
N LEU A 12 -11.06 29.55 57.06
CA LEU A 12 -11.33 30.49 55.98
C LEU A 12 -11.45 29.74 54.64
N LEU A 13 -12.55 30.03 53.97
CA LEU A 13 -12.95 29.60 52.64
C LEU A 13 -11.91 30.02 51.58
N PHE A 14 -11.44 29.09 50.75
CA PHE A 14 -10.90 29.37 49.42
C PHE A 14 -11.58 28.42 48.42
N LEU A 15 -12.70 28.86 47.85
CA LEU A 15 -13.30 28.21 46.68
C LEU A 15 -12.50 28.67 45.45
N SER A 16 -11.58 27.84 45.00
CA SER A 16 -10.91 27.99 43.72
C SER A 16 -11.91 27.66 42.61
N ILE A 17 -12.49 28.68 41.97
CA ILE A 17 -13.27 28.51 40.74
C ILE A 17 -12.25 28.26 39.62
N ILE A 18 -11.89 26.99 39.43
CA ILE A 18 -11.21 26.56 38.20
C ILE A 18 -12.28 26.58 37.13
N SER A 19 -12.36 27.71 36.42
CA SER A 19 -13.10 27.80 35.17
C SER A 19 -12.28 27.03 34.12
N CYS A 20 -12.49 25.73 34.02
CA CYS A 20 -12.22 25.03 32.76
C CYS A 20 -13.15 25.66 31.73
N THR A 21 -12.63 26.53 30.88
CA THR A 21 -13.25 26.78 29.59
C THR A 21 -13.07 25.50 28.78
N ASP A 22 -13.97 24.54 28.99
CA ASP A 22 -14.25 23.52 27.99
C ASP A 22 -14.71 24.30 26.75
N GLN A 23 -13.88 24.32 25.70
CA GLN A 23 -14.40 24.60 24.37
C GLN A 23 -15.55 23.61 24.18
N PRO A 24 -16.74 24.04 23.72
CA PRO A 24 -17.79 23.08 23.44
C PRO A 24 -17.25 22.14 22.36
N ASP A 25 -17.00 20.88 22.70
CA ASP A 25 -16.78 19.83 21.72
C ASP A 25 -17.99 19.85 20.79
N HIS A 26 -17.80 20.38 19.58
CA HIS A 26 -18.85 20.34 18.58
C HIS A 26 -18.98 18.89 18.10
N GLU A 27 -20.21 18.45 17.89
CA GLU A 27 -20.51 17.10 17.37
C GLU A 27 -19.89 16.85 15.99
N ILE A 28 -19.55 17.92 15.26
CA ILE A 28 -18.87 17.87 13.96
C ILE A 28 -17.38 18.15 14.13
N ASP A 29 -16.54 17.21 13.71
CA ASP A 29 -15.08 17.34 13.77
C ASP A 29 -14.54 18.23 12.66
N LEU A 30 -15.02 18.02 11.43
CA LEU A 30 -14.52 18.71 10.25
C LEU A 30 -15.66 19.16 9.34
N LEU A 31 -15.69 20.45 9.02
CA LEU A 31 -16.53 21.03 7.98
C LEU A 31 -15.65 21.45 6.79
N LEU A 32 -15.89 20.85 5.63
CA LEU A 32 -15.36 21.35 4.36
C LEU A 32 -16.41 22.27 3.74
N SER A 33 -16.14 23.57 3.62
CA SER A 33 -17.12 24.56 3.16
C SER A 33 -16.72 25.22 1.84
N ASN A 34 -17.67 25.92 1.20
CA ASN A 34 -17.43 26.68 -0.03
C ASN A 34 -16.77 25.83 -1.15
N GLY A 35 -17.27 24.61 -1.34
CA GLY A 35 -16.80 23.68 -2.36
C GLY A 35 -17.78 23.50 -3.51
N LYS A 36 -17.31 22.81 -4.56
CA LYS A 36 -18.16 22.22 -5.59
C LYS A 36 -18.09 20.71 -5.41
N VAL A 37 -18.96 20.15 -4.56
CA VAL A 37 -18.88 18.75 -4.13
C VAL A 37 -19.74 17.90 -5.06
N TRP A 38 -19.13 16.99 -5.81
CA TRP A 38 -19.86 15.93 -6.50
C TRP A 38 -20.01 14.73 -5.57
N THR A 39 -21.23 14.25 -5.38
CA THR A 39 -21.54 13.20 -4.38
C THR A 39 -21.60 11.81 -4.98
N GLY A 40 -21.81 11.69 -6.30
CA GLY A 40 -22.12 10.44 -6.96
C GLY A 40 -23.54 9.91 -6.72
N ASP A 41 -24.35 10.55 -5.89
CA ASP A 41 -25.77 10.21 -5.66
C ASP A 41 -26.66 10.93 -6.69
N ALA A 42 -27.51 10.17 -7.38
CA ALA A 42 -28.45 10.72 -8.36
C ALA A 42 -29.49 11.67 -7.75
N ASN A 43 -29.84 11.50 -6.47
CA ASN A 43 -30.84 12.33 -5.79
C ASN A 43 -30.24 13.65 -5.29
N THR A 44 -28.97 13.64 -4.89
CA THR A 44 -28.25 14.82 -4.39
C THR A 44 -26.91 14.96 -5.09
N PRO A 45 -26.86 15.22 -6.41
CA PRO A 45 -25.63 15.11 -7.21
C PRO A 45 -24.56 16.13 -6.87
N TRP A 46 -24.96 17.27 -6.29
CA TRP A 46 -24.08 18.38 -5.96
C TRP A 46 -24.36 18.90 -4.54
N ALA A 47 -23.29 19.27 -3.85
CA ALA A 47 -23.32 19.99 -2.57
C ALA A 47 -22.26 21.10 -2.57
N SER A 48 -22.37 22.01 -1.60
CA SER A 48 -21.45 23.13 -1.39
C SER A 48 -20.60 22.97 -0.13
N TRP A 49 -20.96 22.05 0.77
CA TRP A 49 -20.19 21.73 1.96
C TRP A 49 -20.43 20.28 2.43
N ILE A 50 -19.48 19.76 3.22
CA ILE A 50 -19.48 18.42 3.80
C ILE A 50 -19.19 18.52 5.29
N ALA A 51 -20.07 17.97 6.13
CA ALA A 51 -19.84 17.82 7.57
C ALA A 51 -19.41 16.38 7.86
N ILE A 52 -18.30 16.26 8.60
CA ILE A 52 -17.65 14.99 8.93
C ILE A 52 -17.56 14.89 10.45
N GLN A 53 -18.01 13.75 10.96
CA GLN A 53 -17.86 13.33 12.34
C GLN A 53 -17.15 11.97 12.32
N ASP A 54 -16.09 11.85 13.12
CA ASP A 54 -15.14 10.74 13.07
C ASP A 54 -14.64 10.50 11.63
N ASP A 55 -14.99 9.37 11.03
CA ASP A 55 -14.64 8.97 9.67
C ASP A 55 -15.84 8.93 8.70
N LYS A 56 -16.98 9.52 9.10
CA LYS A 56 -18.24 9.46 8.36
C LYS A 56 -18.73 10.85 7.95
N ILE A 57 -19.29 10.90 6.74
CA ILE A 57 -20.05 12.06 6.28
C ILE A 57 -21.42 11.98 6.95
N VAL A 58 -21.72 12.95 7.81
CA VAL A 58 -22.99 13.01 8.55
C VAL A 58 -23.98 13.98 7.94
N ALA A 59 -23.51 14.95 7.15
CA ALA A 59 -24.38 15.84 6.39
C ALA A 59 -23.69 16.44 5.16
N LEU A 60 -24.52 16.76 4.17
CA LEU A 60 -24.18 17.56 3.00
C LEU A 60 -25.19 18.72 2.93
N GLY A 61 -24.79 19.85 2.36
CA GLY A 61 -25.74 20.92 2.09
C GLY A 61 -25.32 21.86 0.98
N SER A 62 -26.27 22.72 0.62
CA SER A 62 -26.17 23.73 -0.42
C SER A 62 -25.55 25.04 0.08
N GLU A 63 -25.21 25.93 -0.84
CA GLU A 63 -24.58 27.22 -0.56
C GLU A 63 -25.42 28.12 0.35
N ASN A 64 -26.75 27.99 0.31
CA ASN A 64 -27.68 28.81 1.09
C ASN A 64 -28.02 28.21 2.46
N ASP A 65 -27.57 26.98 2.74
CA ASP A 65 -27.85 26.33 4.01
C ASP A 65 -27.01 26.94 5.14
N ARG A 66 -27.57 26.94 6.35
CA ARG A 66 -26.82 27.34 7.54
C ARG A 66 -25.70 26.32 7.78
N LEU A 67 -24.46 26.80 7.85
CA LEU A 67 -23.32 25.95 8.17
C LEU A 67 -23.42 25.43 9.62
N PRO A 68 -23.14 24.13 9.85
CA PRO A 68 -23.03 23.58 11.20
C PRO A 68 -21.81 24.18 11.91
N LEU A 69 -21.86 24.22 13.25
CA LEU A 69 -20.66 24.48 14.05
C LEU A 69 -19.78 23.23 14.01
N ALA A 70 -18.48 23.41 13.84
CA ALA A 70 -17.51 22.31 13.75
C ALA A 70 -16.21 22.68 14.44
N ASN A 71 -15.50 21.67 14.95
CA ASN A 71 -14.19 21.83 15.61
C ASN A 71 -13.15 22.41 14.64
N LYS A 72 -13.20 21.99 13.37
CA LYS A 72 -12.34 22.50 12.30
C LYS A 72 -13.14 22.83 11.05
N VAL A 73 -12.86 23.98 10.45
CA VAL A 73 -13.44 24.40 9.17
C VAL A 73 -12.33 24.59 8.14
N ILE A 74 -12.51 24.01 6.95
CA ILE A 74 -11.63 24.19 5.79
C ILE A 74 -12.45 24.82 4.67
N ASP A 75 -12.08 26.04 4.26
CA ASP A 75 -12.63 26.70 3.08
C ASP A 75 -11.99 26.10 1.80
N LEU A 76 -12.81 25.48 0.97
CA LEU A 76 -12.41 24.85 -0.28
C LEU A 76 -12.20 25.85 -1.42
N GLN A 77 -12.58 27.12 -1.25
CA GLN A 77 -12.37 28.21 -2.23
C GLN A 77 -12.93 27.90 -3.62
N GLY A 78 -14.13 27.29 -3.66
CA GLY A 78 -14.82 26.90 -4.88
C GLY A 78 -14.21 25.69 -5.61
N LYS A 79 -13.21 25.01 -5.02
CA LYS A 79 -12.58 23.83 -5.63
C LYS A 79 -13.56 22.66 -5.75
N LEU A 80 -13.33 21.84 -6.76
CA LEU A 80 -14.06 20.58 -6.96
C LEU A 80 -13.62 19.56 -5.91
N THR A 81 -14.60 18.94 -5.27
CA THR A 81 -14.42 17.79 -4.38
C THR A 81 -15.16 16.60 -4.96
N VAL A 82 -14.49 15.46 -5.04
CA VAL A 82 -15.04 14.20 -5.54
C VAL A 82 -14.78 13.09 -4.52
N PRO A 83 -15.52 11.97 -4.55
CA PRO A 83 -15.17 10.80 -3.77
C PRO A 83 -13.75 10.35 -4.08
N GLY A 84 -13.04 9.85 -3.06
CA GLY A 84 -11.74 9.23 -3.28
C GLY A 84 -11.86 8.03 -4.23
N PHE A 85 -10.83 7.79 -5.03
CA PHE A 85 -10.86 6.73 -6.02
C PHE A 85 -10.79 5.35 -5.35
N ASN A 86 -11.56 4.42 -5.91
CA ASN A 86 -11.53 3.01 -5.55
C ASN A 86 -10.90 2.22 -6.71
N ASP A 87 -9.73 1.63 -6.47
CA ASP A 87 -9.11 0.72 -7.42
C ASP A 87 -9.70 -0.68 -7.23
N SER A 88 -10.58 -1.08 -8.15
CA SER A 88 -11.31 -2.34 -8.08
C SER A 88 -10.46 -3.58 -8.37
N HIS A 89 -9.19 -3.45 -8.77
CA HIS A 89 -8.35 -4.63 -9.00
C HIS A 89 -6.86 -4.31 -9.00
N VAL A 90 -6.17 -4.62 -7.91
CA VAL A 90 -4.72 -4.40 -7.81
C VAL A 90 -4.02 -5.57 -7.15
N HIS A 91 -2.76 -5.79 -7.50
CA HIS A 91 -1.85 -6.61 -6.70
C HIS A 91 -1.03 -5.67 -5.79
N PHE A 92 -1.62 -5.23 -4.67
CA PHE A 92 -1.11 -4.13 -3.85
C PHE A 92 0.30 -4.40 -3.31
N ALA A 93 0.55 -5.59 -2.75
CA ALA A 93 1.88 -5.98 -2.28
C ALA A 93 2.91 -6.04 -3.42
N SER A 94 2.48 -6.46 -4.62
CA SER A 94 3.35 -6.46 -5.80
C SER A 94 3.68 -5.05 -6.27
N ALA A 95 2.72 -4.12 -6.21
CA ALA A 95 2.94 -2.71 -6.52
C ALA A 95 3.95 -2.09 -5.54
N GLY A 96 3.77 -2.32 -4.24
CA GLY A 96 4.73 -1.86 -3.21
C GLY A 96 6.14 -2.41 -3.42
N ALA A 97 6.26 -3.70 -3.74
CA ALA A 97 7.54 -4.33 -4.06
C ALA A 97 8.20 -3.72 -5.31
N LEU A 98 7.42 -3.36 -6.34
CA LEU A 98 7.93 -2.71 -7.55
C LEU A 98 8.39 -1.27 -7.27
N LEU A 99 7.58 -0.50 -6.53
CA LEU A 99 7.83 0.91 -6.21
C LEU A 99 9.04 1.12 -5.28
N LEU A 100 9.24 0.20 -4.32
CA LEU A 100 10.36 0.27 -3.39
C LEU A 100 11.60 -0.46 -3.92
N GLY A 101 11.40 -1.56 -4.63
CA GLY A 101 12.46 -2.39 -5.21
C GLY A 101 12.96 -1.85 -6.55
N ILE A 102 12.85 -2.69 -7.58
CA ILE A 102 13.35 -2.42 -8.92
C ILE A 102 12.26 -2.69 -9.96
N ASN A 103 12.18 -1.80 -10.96
CA ASN A 103 11.35 -1.95 -12.15
C ASN A 103 12.27 -1.86 -13.38
N LEU A 104 12.31 -2.91 -14.19
CA LEU A 104 13.16 -2.97 -15.38
C LEU A 104 12.36 -3.04 -16.69
N LEU A 105 11.05 -2.80 -16.66
CA LEU A 105 10.19 -2.93 -17.84
C LEU A 105 10.72 -2.14 -19.05
N ASP A 106 11.19 -0.91 -18.83
CA ASP A 106 11.74 -0.03 -19.88
C ASP A 106 13.26 -0.21 -20.12
N VAL A 107 13.90 -1.20 -19.48
CA VAL A 107 15.37 -1.38 -19.55
C VAL A 107 15.76 -2.35 -20.66
N ASN A 108 16.58 -1.84 -21.58
CA ASN A 108 17.13 -2.55 -22.74
C ASN A 108 18.59 -2.17 -23.05
N ASP A 109 19.30 -1.59 -22.08
CA ASP A 109 20.72 -1.26 -22.21
C ASP A 109 21.42 -1.26 -20.84
N GLU A 110 22.76 -1.21 -20.89
CA GLU A 110 23.60 -1.19 -19.69
C GLU A 110 23.37 0.07 -18.84
N VAL A 111 23.11 1.21 -19.48
CA VAL A 111 22.93 2.50 -18.79
C VAL A 111 21.65 2.47 -17.93
N GLY A 112 20.55 2.00 -18.50
CA GLY A 112 19.28 1.79 -17.82
C GLY A 112 19.41 0.77 -16.70
N LEU A 113 20.06 -0.38 -16.96
CA LEU A 113 20.28 -1.39 -15.93
C LEU A 113 21.06 -0.83 -14.73
N LYS A 114 22.19 -0.15 -14.98
CA LYS A 114 22.99 0.47 -13.92
C LYS A 114 22.21 1.52 -13.14
N ARG A 115 21.41 2.35 -13.82
CA ARG A 115 20.57 3.38 -13.20
C ARG A 115 19.55 2.76 -12.23
N GLU A 116 18.78 1.78 -12.69
CA GLU A 116 17.72 1.17 -11.87
C GLU A 116 18.31 0.35 -10.70
N ILE A 117 19.41 -0.37 -10.94
CA ILE A 117 20.13 -1.10 -9.89
C ILE A 117 20.66 -0.14 -8.82
N LYS A 118 21.34 0.94 -9.23
CA LYS A 118 21.83 1.95 -8.28
C LYS A 118 20.68 2.53 -7.46
N GLY A 119 19.58 2.91 -8.11
CA GLY A 119 18.39 3.41 -7.41
C GLY A 119 17.83 2.42 -6.40
N ALA A 120 17.80 1.11 -6.72
CA ALA A 120 17.41 0.10 -5.77
C ALA A 120 18.37 0.04 -4.58
N THR A 121 19.69 -0.01 -4.80
CA THR A 121 20.67 -0.06 -3.70
C THR A 121 20.60 1.14 -2.74
N GLU A 122 20.20 2.30 -3.23
CA GLU A 122 20.00 3.50 -2.39
C GLU A 122 18.73 3.44 -1.53
N ARG A 123 17.70 2.70 -1.98
CA ARG A 123 16.41 2.55 -1.28
C ARG A 123 16.37 1.35 -0.33
N LEU A 124 17.18 0.32 -0.60
CA LEU A 124 17.13 -0.95 0.11
C LEU A 124 18.14 -1.00 1.26
N PRO A 125 17.78 -1.57 2.42
CA PRO A 125 18.75 -1.90 3.45
C PRO A 125 19.81 -2.87 2.92
N LYS A 126 21.06 -2.71 3.36
CA LYS A 126 22.16 -3.64 3.04
C LYS A 126 21.74 -5.10 3.26
N ARG A 127 22.25 -6.00 2.42
CA ARG A 127 21.95 -7.44 2.41
C ARG A 127 20.52 -7.81 2.01
N SER A 128 19.66 -6.84 1.70
CA SER A 128 18.37 -7.13 1.07
C SER A 128 18.60 -7.64 -0.35
N TRP A 129 17.91 -8.73 -0.70
CA TRP A 129 17.89 -9.25 -2.06
C TRP A 129 17.18 -8.27 -3.01
N ILE A 130 17.86 -7.93 -4.11
CA ILE A 130 17.25 -7.24 -5.25
C ILE A 130 16.73 -8.33 -6.19
N THR A 131 15.42 -8.41 -6.32
CA THR A 131 14.72 -9.48 -7.04
C THR A 131 13.69 -8.87 -7.97
N ARG A 132 13.03 -9.72 -8.77
CA ARG A 132 12.11 -9.32 -9.84
C ARG A 132 12.87 -8.63 -10.97
N GLY A 133 12.42 -7.45 -11.39
CA GLY A 133 12.79 -6.95 -12.70
C GLY A 133 11.97 -7.66 -13.77
N ASP A 134 11.92 -7.06 -14.94
CA ASP A 134 11.19 -7.57 -16.08
C ASP A 134 11.87 -6.93 -17.31
N TRP A 135 13.19 -7.04 -17.39
CA TRP A 135 13.95 -6.39 -18.47
C TRP A 135 13.57 -7.00 -19.82
N GLY A 136 13.74 -6.23 -20.88
CA GLY A 136 13.45 -6.69 -22.22
C GLY A 136 11.95 -6.78 -22.56
N ALA A 137 11.06 -6.17 -21.76
CA ALA A 137 9.61 -6.25 -21.97
C ALA A 137 9.17 -5.62 -23.29
N TYR A 138 9.71 -4.46 -23.67
CA TYR A 138 9.36 -3.82 -24.94
C TYR A 138 9.96 -4.52 -26.15
N GLU A 139 11.12 -5.17 -26.00
CA GLU A 139 11.63 -6.08 -27.03
C GLU A 139 10.69 -7.29 -27.20
N ALA A 140 10.17 -7.83 -26.10
CA ALA A 140 9.18 -8.90 -26.12
C ALA A 140 7.87 -8.45 -26.78
N TRP A 141 7.33 -7.29 -26.43
CA TRP A 141 6.09 -6.75 -27.03
C TRP A 141 6.28 -6.32 -28.49
N GLY A 142 7.47 -5.84 -28.85
CA GLY A 142 7.82 -5.46 -30.22
C GLY A 142 7.99 -6.66 -31.19
N LEU A 143 7.95 -7.89 -30.70
CA LEU A 143 7.91 -9.11 -31.51
C LEU A 143 6.49 -9.45 -32.01
N GLY A 144 5.44 -8.81 -31.49
CA GLY A 144 4.05 -9.13 -31.83
C GLY A 144 3.64 -10.56 -31.43
N SER A 145 2.34 -10.86 -31.51
CA SER A 145 1.79 -12.20 -31.22
C SER A 145 2.22 -13.28 -32.24
N ASP A 146 2.79 -12.88 -33.38
CA ASP A 146 3.27 -13.76 -34.46
C ASP A 146 4.79 -13.93 -34.51
N GLY A 147 5.54 -13.28 -33.60
CA GLY A 147 7.00 -13.39 -33.49
C GLY A 147 7.80 -12.64 -34.56
N SER A 148 7.15 -11.77 -35.35
CA SER A 148 7.82 -11.00 -36.40
C SER A 148 8.34 -9.65 -35.86
N SER A 149 9.64 -9.55 -35.57
CA SER A 149 10.28 -8.27 -35.23
C SER A 149 11.19 -7.73 -36.32
N THR A 150 11.26 -6.40 -36.38
CA THR A 150 12.20 -5.60 -37.19
C THR A 150 13.35 -5.02 -36.36
N LYS A 151 13.48 -5.36 -35.07
CA LYS A 151 14.61 -4.97 -34.20
C LYS A 151 15.54 -6.16 -33.94
N THR A 152 16.81 -6.02 -34.32
CA THR A 152 17.77 -7.13 -34.45
C THR A 152 18.74 -7.29 -33.26
N THR A 153 18.63 -6.48 -32.20
CA THR A 153 19.57 -6.55 -31.06
C THR A 153 18.82 -6.73 -29.75
N ILE A 154 18.94 -7.92 -29.16
CA ILE A 154 18.40 -8.25 -27.83
C ILE A 154 19.44 -7.84 -26.79
N PHE A 155 19.04 -7.03 -25.81
CA PHE A 155 19.91 -6.70 -24.69
C PHE A 155 20.23 -7.95 -23.87
N THR A 156 21.52 -8.25 -23.74
CA THR A 156 22.03 -9.39 -22.96
C THR A 156 22.89 -8.84 -21.83
N PRO A 157 22.41 -8.85 -20.58
CA PRO A 157 23.18 -8.28 -19.48
C PRO A 157 24.31 -9.21 -19.04
N HIS A 158 25.28 -8.65 -18.32
CA HIS A 158 26.40 -9.37 -17.73
C HIS A 158 26.60 -8.90 -16.28
N ARG A 159 26.95 -9.80 -15.36
CA ARG A 159 27.09 -9.48 -13.93
C ARG A 159 28.08 -8.36 -13.65
N SER A 160 29.16 -8.26 -14.44
CA SER A 160 30.15 -7.18 -14.33
C SER A 160 29.56 -5.78 -14.55
N MET A 161 28.38 -5.65 -15.17
CA MET A 161 27.67 -4.38 -15.28
C MET A 161 27.13 -3.90 -13.92
N ILE A 162 26.88 -4.81 -12.97
CA ILE A 162 26.20 -4.53 -11.70
C ILE A 162 27.00 -4.91 -10.46
N ASP A 163 28.04 -5.74 -10.57
CA ASP A 163 28.84 -6.24 -9.44
C ASP A 163 29.38 -5.07 -8.57
N ASP A 164 30.02 -4.07 -9.18
CA ASP A 164 30.58 -2.91 -8.46
C ASP A 164 29.50 -2.03 -7.81
N LEU A 165 28.27 -2.08 -8.30
CA LEU A 165 27.14 -1.32 -7.76
C LEU A 165 26.47 -2.05 -6.60
N THR A 166 26.66 -3.37 -6.48
CA THR A 166 25.88 -4.24 -5.59
C THR A 166 26.75 -5.05 -4.62
N PRO A 167 27.87 -4.52 -4.06
CA PRO A 167 28.79 -5.30 -3.24
C PRO A 167 28.14 -5.84 -1.95
N ASP A 168 27.10 -5.16 -1.46
CA ASP A 168 26.38 -5.50 -0.23
C ASP A 168 24.98 -6.08 -0.50
N HIS A 169 24.58 -6.27 -1.76
CA HIS A 169 23.22 -6.68 -2.13
C HIS A 169 23.26 -7.88 -3.07
N PRO A 170 22.75 -9.05 -2.69
CA PRO A 170 22.55 -10.13 -3.65
C PRO A 170 21.47 -9.72 -4.65
N VAL A 171 21.78 -9.88 -5.94
CA VAL A 171 20.87 -9.57 -7.04
C VAL A 171 20.52 -10.87 -7.76
N LEU A 172 19.24 -11.15 -7.93
CA LEU A 172 18.74 -12.14 -8.89
C LEU A 172 17.48 -11.57 -9.54
N ILE A 173 17.68 -10.93 -10.69
CA ILE A 173 16.60 -10.30 -11.46
C ILE A 173 16.20 -11.19 -12.65
N ASN A 174 14.99 -11.03 -13.18
CA ASN A 174 14.45 -11.85 -14.29
C ASN A 174 14.15 -11.03 -15.55
N ARG A 175 14.30 -11.69 -16.71
CA ARG A 175 13.76 -11.21 -17.98
C ARG A 175 12.24 -11.21 -17.93
N TYR A 176 11.59 -10.35 -18.71
CA TYR A 176 10.12 -10.26 -18.79
C TYR A 176 9.42 -11.63 -19.03
N ASP A 177 9.97 -12.44 -19.93
CA ASP A 177 9.43 -13.77 -20.27
C ASP A 177 9.75 -14.87 -19.24
N ARG A 178 10.49 -14.52 -18.17
CA ARG A 178 10.93 -15.41 -17.09
C ARG A 178 11.77 -16.61 -17.55
N THR A 179 12.37 -16.56 -18.75
CA THR A 179 13.21 -17.65 -19.27
C THR A 179 14.66 -17.58 -18.79
N GLU A 180 15.09 -16.39 -18.36
CA GLU A 180 16.45 -16.08 -17.95
C GLU A 180 16.47 -15.14 -16.73
N GLY A 181 17.48 -15.30 -15.89
CA GLY A 181 17.80 -14.41 -14.79
C GLY A 181 19.25 -13.93 -14.81
N LEU A 182 19.50 -12.75 -14.24
CA LEU A 182 20.85 -12.20 -14.03
C LEU A 182 21.14 -12.17 -12.53
N ALA A 183 22.16 -12.93 -12.14
CA ALA A 183 22.72 -12.95 -10.79
C ALA A 183 24.03 -12.15 -10.73
N ASN A 184 24.21 -11.34 -9.68
CA ASN A 184 25.52 -10.73 -9.40
C ASN A 184 26.46 -11.71 -8.70
N ALA A 185 27.74 -11.35 -8.56
CA ALA A 185 28.76 -12.18 -7.92
C ALA A 185 28.36 -12.63 -6.51
N LEU A 186 27.77 -11.74 -5.70
CA LEU A 186 27.35 -12.06 -4.33
C LEU A 186 26.18 -13.06 -4.31
N ALA A 187 25.20 -12.94 -5.20
CA ALA A 187 24.11 -13.91 -5.29
C ALA A 187 24.61 -15.28 -5.75
N LEU A 188 25.52 -15.32 -6.73
CA LEU A 188 26.15 -16.56 -7.19
C LEU A 188 26.92 -17.27 -6.07
N GLU A 189 27.66 -16.51 -5.25
CA GLU A 189 28.36 -17.04 -4.07
C GLU A 189 27.38 -17.62 -3.04
N ILE A 190 26.31 -16.89 -2.71
CA ILE A 190 25.32 -17.35 -1.73
C ILE A 190 24.57 -18.60 -2.20
N LEU A 191 24.31 -18.70 -3.51
CA LEU A 191 23.57 -19.80 -4.12
C LEU A 191 24.46 -20.99 -4.50
N ASP A 192 25.78 -20.88 -4.33
CA ASP A 192 26.77 -21.88 -4.76
C ASP A 192 26.65 -22.24 -6.26
N ILE A 193 26.53 -21.20 -7.12
CA ILE A 193 26.38 -21.35 -8.57
C ILE A 193 27.58 -20.72 -9.28
N GLU A 194 28.26 -21.50 -10.11
CA GLU A 194 29.30 -20.98 -11.01
C GLU A 194 28.67 -20.41 -12.29
N SER A 195 28.86 -19.11 -12.54
CA SER A 195 28.51 -18.47 -13.81
C SER A 195 29.42 -17.28 -14.08
N GLU A 196 30.17 -17.32 -15.18
CA GLU A 196 31.04 -16.19 -15.57
C GLU A 196 30.21 -14.95 -15.88
N THR A 197 29.11 -15.12 -16.64
CA THR A 197 28.24 -14.03 -17.08
C THR A 197 27.21 -13.62 -16.06
N GLY A 198 26.92 -14.49 -15.09
CA GLY A 198 25.80 -14.34 -14.15
C GLY A 198 24.43 -14.63 -14.75
N LEU A 199 24.35 -15.00 -16.04
CA LEU A 199 23.10 -15.43 -16.64
C LEU A 199 22.77 -16.85 -16.21
N LEU A 200 21.54 -17.05 -15.74
CA LEU A 200 20.99 -18.33 -15.32
C LEU A 200 19.76 -18.63 -16.18
N THR A 201 19.61 -19.87 -16.63
CA THR A 201 18.46 -20.30 -17.45
C THR A 201 17.93 -21.66 -16.97
N GLY A 202 16.75 -22.03 -17.46
CA GLY A 202 16.19 -23.37 -17.28
C GLY A 202 16.01 -23.76 -15.81
N GLU A 203 16.43 -24.97 -15.47
CA GLU A 203 16.32 -25.50 -14.11
C GLU A 203 17.21 -24.77 -13.10
N VAL A 204 18.42 -24.36 -13.50
CA VAL A 204 19.33 -23.61 -12.62
C VAL A 204 18.68 -22.31 -12.16
N PHE A 205 18.06 -21.56 -13.07
CA PHE A 205 17.36 -20.33 -12.72
C PHE A 205 16.15 -20.58 -11.81
N ARG A 206 15.33 -21.60 -12.11
CA ARG A 206 14.18 -21.95 -11.26
C ARG A 206 14.61 -22.34 -9.84
N ASN A 207 15.62 -23.18 -9.70
CA ASN A 207 16.15 -23.61 -8.40
C ASN A 207 16.81 -22.44 -7.65
N ALA A 208 17.43 -21.49 -8.35
CA ALA A 208 17.99 -20.29 -7.74
C ALA A 208 16.89 -19.39 -7.13
N LEU A 209 15.75 -19.23 -7.82
CA LEU A 209 14.61 -18.46 -7.32
C LEU A 209 14.02 -19.06 -6.04
N GLU A 210 13.97 -20.39 -5.94
CA GLU A 210 13.44 -21.11 -4.76
C GLU A 210 14.33 -20.97 -3.52
N GLN A 211 15.62 -20.67 -3.70
CA GLN A 211 16.59 -20.47 -2.62
C GLN A 211 16.65 -19.03 -2.11
N ILE A 212 15.97 -18.08 -2.78
CA ILE A 212 15.88 -16.71 -2.28
C ILE A 212 15.12 -16.73 -0.95
N PRO A 213 15.68 -16.16 0.13
CA PRO A 213 15.00 -16.12 1.41
C PRO A 213 13.75 -15.25 1.34
N GLU A 214 12.73 -15.63 2.11
CA GLU A 214 11.54 -14.82 2.31
C GLU A 214 11.91 -13.40 2.78
N LYS A 215 11.21 -12.41 2.24
CA LYS A 215 11.39 -11.01 2.66
C LYS A 215 11.02 -10.87 4.14
N SER A 216 11.81 -10.10 4.89
CA SER A 216 11.50 -9.79 6.29
C SER A 216 10.17 -9.04 6.43
N ILE A 217 9.57 -9.07 7.62
CA ILE A 217 8.32 -8.36 7.89
C ILE A 217 8.52 -6.86 7.71
N GLU A 218 9.65 -6.32 8.14
CA GLU A 218 10.03 -4.90 7.99
C GLU A 218 10.10 -4.53 6.50
N ARG A 219 10.67 -5.44 5.67
CA ARG A 219 10.72 -5.24 4.23
C ARG A 219 9.33 -5.21 3.61
N LYS A 220 8.48 -6.19 3.93
CA LYS A 220 7.11 -6.27 3.41
C LYS A 220 6.26 -5.08 3.88
N THR A 221 6.47 -4.60 5.10
CA THR A 221 5.82 -3.40 5.66
C THR A 221 6.24 -2.13 4.93
N ALA A 222 7.55 -1.95 4.69
CA ALA A 222 8.05 -0.80 3.93
C ALA A 222 7.50 -0.79 2.48
N GLU A 223 7.38 -1.95 1.84
CA GLU A 223 6.75 -2.09 0.51
C GLU A 223 5.28 -1.64 0.55
N ALA A 224 4.50 -2.07 1.55
CA ALA A 224 3.11 -1.65 1.72
C ALA A 224 3.00 -0.13 1.99
N MET A 225 3.84 0.43 2.86
CA MET A 225 3.87 1.86 3.14
C MET A 225 4.19 2.69 1.89
N ARG A 226 5.10 2.22 1.04
CA ARG A 226 5.42 2.86 -0.25
C ARG A 226 4.22 2.86 -1.19
N ALA A 227 3.46 1.76 -1.25
CA ALA A 227 2.23 1.70 -2.03
C ALA A 227 1.14 2.64 -1.50
N LEU A 228 0.96 2.71 -0.17
CA LEU A 228 0.01 3.63 0.47
C LEU A 228 0.34 5.09 0.16
N GLU A 229 1.62 5.45 0.12
CA GLU A 229 2.07 6.78 -0.27
C GLU A 229 1.67 7.14 -1.71
N GLU A 230 1.84 6.22 -2.66
CA GLU A 230 1.41 6.43 -4.05
C GLU A 230 -0.12 6.53 -4.16
N CYS A 231 -0.87 5.65 -3.50
CA CYS A 231 -2.33 5.75 -3.45
C CYS A 231 -2.77 7.15 -2.99
N ARG A 232 -2.17 7.67 -1.92
CA ARG A 232 -2.48 9.00 -1.41
C ARG A 232 -2.18 10.11 -2.41
N LYS A 233 -1.05 10.04 -3.13
CA LYS A 233 -0.67 11.02 -4.17
C LYS A 233 -1.70 11.09 -5.31
N PHE A 234 -2.27 9.95 -5.68
CA PHE A 234 -3.25 9.86 -6.78
C PHE A 234 -4.71 9.92 -6.31
N GLY A 235 -4.96 10.09 -5.01
CA GLY A 235 -6.31 10.17 -4.46
C GLY A 235 -7.05 8.83 -4.40
N VAL A 236 -6.32 7.70 -4.46
CA VAL A 236 -6.85 6.36 -4.24
C VAL A 236 -7.00 6.13 -2.74
N THR A 237 -8.23 5.91 -2.29
CA THR A 237 -8.58 5.75 -0.87
C THR A 237 -9.12 4.35 -0.55
N THR A 238 -9.35 3.52 -1.56
CA THR A 238 -9.74 2.12 -1.41
C THR A 238 -9.11 1.28 -2.52
N VAL A 239 -8.70 0.06 -2.18
CA VAL A 239 -8.21 -0.93 -3.15
C VAL A 239 -8.85 -2.29 -2.92
N GLN A 240 -9.06 -3.04 -4.00
CA GLN A 240 -9.33 -4.48 -3.97
C GLN A 240 -8.03 -5.24 -4.25
N ASP A 241 -7.39 -5.72 -3.18
CA ASP A 241 -6.06 -6.33 -3.24
C ASP A 241 -6.12 -7.84 -3.50
N MET A 242 -5.47 -8.27 -4.58
CA MET A 242 -5.38 -9.65 -5.02
C MET A 242 -4.07 -10.33 -4.56
N SER A 243 -3.41 -9.77 -3.56
CA SER A 243 -2.16 -10.33 -3.02
C SER A 243 -2.41 -11.62 -2.22
N PRO A 244 -1.37 -12.45 -2.00
CA PRO A 244 -1.49 -13.66 -1.17
C PRO A 244 -1.90 -13.34 0.28
N LEU A 245 -2.43 -14.36 0.99
CA LEU A 245 -2.91 -14.22 2.37
C LEU A 245 -1.90 -13.72 3.38
N ASP A 246 -0.60 -13.93 3.17
CA ASP A 246 0.43 -13.54 4.15
C ASP A 246 0.58 -12.02 4.34
N ARG A 247 -0.23 -11.20 3.65
CA ARG A 247 -0.22 -9.74 3.72
C ARG A 247 -1.20 -9.15 4.74
N GLU A 248 -2.23 -9.89 5.13
CA GLU A 248 -3.28 -9.41 6.05
C GLU A 248 -2.70 -8.86 7.38
N ASN A 249 -1.72 -9.54 7.97
CA ASN A 249 -1.11 -9.15 9.24
C ASN A 249 -0.29 -7.88 9.12
N ILE A 250 0.29 -7.62 7.94
CA ILE A 250 1.03 -6.38 7.68
C ILE A 250 0.05 -5.22 7.62
N TYR A 251 -1.08 -5.38 6.92
CA TYR A 251 -2.11 -4.36 6.86
C TYR A 251 -2.71 -4.08 8.24
N GLN A 252 -3.00 -5.13 9.01
CA GLN A 252 -3.48 -4.99 10.39
C GLN A 252 -2.48 -4.24 11.26
N SER A 253 -1.19 -4.59 11.20
CA SER A 253 -0.16 -3.89 11.98
C SER A 253 -0.03 -2.42 11.60
N ILE A 254 -0.16 -2.08 10.30
CA ILE A 254 -0.12 -0.68 9.83
C ILE A 254 -1.37 0.07 10.33
N HIS A 255 -2.53 -0.59 10.33
CA HIS A 255 -3.79 -0.02 10.83
C HIS A 255 -3.76 0.21 12.35
N ASP A 256 -3.28 -0.77 13.13
CA ASP A 256 -3.17 -0.67 14.59
C ASP A 256 -2.23 0.47 15.02
N ASN A 257 -1.26 0.83 14.16
CA ASN A 257 -0.35 1.96 14.36
C ASN A 257 -0.95 3.32 13.91
N GLY A 258 -2.13 3.33 13.29
CA GLY A 258 -2.77 4.54 12.76
C GLY A 258 -2.21 5.03 11.42
N ASP A 259 -1.39 4.22 10.74
CA ASP A 259 -0.67 4.59 9.52
C ASP A 259 -1.39 4.15 8.23
N LEU A 260 -2.46 3.37 8.33
CA LEU A 260 -3.21 2.89 7.18
C LEU A 260 -4.05 4.04 6.59
N THR A 261 -3.78 4.43 5.35
CA THR A 261 -4.48 5.55 4.70
C THR A 261 -5.27 5.18 3.45
N CYS A 262 -5.38 3.89 3.18
CA CYS A 262 -6.17 3.34 2.09
C CYS A 262 -6.90 2.12 2.64
N ARG A 263 -8.21 2.03 2.41
CA ARG A 263 -9.00 0.87 2.80
C ARG A 263 -8.62 -0.33 1.92
N ILE A 264 -8.37 -1.46 2.54
CA ILE A 264 -7.95 -2.68 1.87
C ILE A 264 -9.08 -3.70 1.92
N ASN A 265 -9.70 -3.97 0.78
CA ASN A 265 -10.52 -5.17 0.61
C ASN A 265 -9.63 -6.24 -0.02
N PHE A 266 -9.17 -7.21 0.76
CA PHE A 266 -8.27 -8.23 0.24
C PHE A 266 -9.04 -9.45 -0.25
N SER A 267 -8.56 -10.01 -1.35
CA SER A 267 -9.13 -11.11 -2.11
C SER A 267 -8.01 -12.06 -2.49
N PRO A 268 -7.64 -12.96 -1.58
CA PRO A 268 -6.45 -13.78 -1.75
C PRO A 268 -6.50 -14.57 -3.05
N SER A 269 -5.36 -14.59 -3.72
CA SER A 269 -5.21 -15.01 -5.12
C SER A 269 -5.59 -16.47 -5.42
N ARG A 270 -5.74 -17.32 -4.40
CA ARG A 270 -5.95 -18.76 -4.54
C ARG A 270 -7.24 -19.19 -3.86
N LEU A 271 -8.14 -19.79 -4.62
CA LEU A 271 -9.38 -20.34 -4.08
C LEU A 271 -9.14 -21.36 -2.95
N SER A 272 -8.04 -22.12 -3.00
CA SER A 272 -7.65 -23.09 -1.96
C SER A 272 -7.34 -22.46 -0.61
N GLU A 273 -7.19 -21.14 -0.52
CA GLU A 273 -6.85 -20.45 0.72
C GLU A 273 -8.07 -20.18 1.61
N TYR A 274 -9.31 -20.38 1.11
CA TYR A 274 -10.54 -20.03 1.83
C TYR A 274 -10.68 -20.70 3.20
N GLU A 275 -10.26 -21.96 3.36
CA GLU A 275 -10.34 -22.66 4.65
C GLU A 275 -9.40 -22.04 5.67
N ASN A 276 -8.20 -21.66 5.24
CA ASN A 276 -7.23 -20.95 6.09
C ASN A 276 -7.76 -19.59 6.51
N MET A 277 -8.49 -18.90 5.64
CA MET A 277 -9.16 -17.63 5.96
C MET A 277 -10.23 -17.81 7.02
N ALA A 278 -11.15 -18.75 6.79
CA ALA A 278 -12.23 -19.03 7.71
C ALA A 278 -11.69 -19.45 9.08
N ALA A 279 -10.64 -20.26 9.11
CA ALA A 279 -9.94 -20.66 10.33
C ALA A 279 -9.31 -19.48 11.08
N LYS A 280 -8.88 -18.43 10.36
CA LYS A 280 -8.38 -17.16 10.93
C LYS A 280 -9.49 -16.18 11.30
N GLY A 281 -10.77 -16.53 11.10
CA GLY A 281 -11.91 -15.68 11.40
C GLY A 281 -12.39 -14.80 10.25
N TRP A 282 -11.73 -14.86 9.09
CA TRP A 282 -12.15 -14.19 7.85
C TRP A 282 -13.26 -14.98 7.16
N ALA A 283 -14.45 -14.95 7.74
CA ALA A 283 -15.63 -15.65 7.23
C ALA A 283 -16.79 -14.68 7.00
N ILE A 284 -17.35 -14.72 5.80
CA ILE A 284 -18.57 -13.98 5.43
C ILE A 284 -19.71 -14.47 6.31
N LYS A 285 -20.41 -13.54 6.97
CA LYS A 285 -21.54 -13.86 7.85
C LYS A 285 -22.84 -13.43 7.19
N ASN A 286 -23.86 -14.27 7.27
CA ASN A 286 -25.20 -13.87 6.85
C ASN A 286 -25.80 -12.91 7.88
N GLY A 287 -26.12 -11.69 7.43
CA GLY A 287 -26.83 -10.69 8.20
C GLY A 287 -28.26 -10.45 7.69
N PRO A 288 -29.03 -9.59 8.36
CA PRO A 288 -30.39 -9.22 7.96
C PRO A 288 -30.48 -8.66 6.54
N GLU A 289 -29.41 -8.03 6.06
CA GLU A 289 -29.30 -7.40 4.74
C GLU A 289 -28.56 -8.29 3.71
N GLY A 290 -28.31 -9.56 4.06
CA GLY A 290 -27.57 -10.51 3.22
C GLY A 290 -26.15 -10.76 3.73
N PRO A 291 -25.31 -11.46 2.92
CA PRO A 291 -23.93 -11.77 3.28
C PRO A 291 -23.12 -10.50 3.51
N GLN A 292 -22.45 -10.41 4.66
CA GLN A 292 -21.60 -9.29 5.06
C GLN A 292 -20.12 -9.67 4.95
N PRO A 293 -19.26 -8.78 4.41
CA PRO A 293 -17.82 -8.96 4.46
C PRO A 293 -17.33 -9.22 5.89
N ALA A 294 -16.25 -9.99 6.02
CA ALA A 294 -15.51 -10.10 7.26
C ALA A 294 -14.58 -8.89 7.43
N GLY A 295 -14.21 -8.57 8.67
CA GLY A 295 -13.35 -7.42 9.00
C GLY A 295 -14.11 -6.19 9.47
N ASP A 296 -13.58 -5.03 9.12
CA ASP A 296 -14.11 -3.70 9.47
C ASP A 296 -14.09 -2.73 8.27
N ASP A 297 -14.33 -1.44 8.53
CA ASP A 297 -14.40 -0.38 7.53
C ASP A 297 -13.04 -0.05 6.87
N TRP A 298 -11.93 -0.58 7.40
CA TRP A 298 -10.56 -0.33 6.92
C TRP A 298 -9.92 -1.55 6.26
N ILE A 299 -10.10 -2.73 6.86
CA ILE A 299 -9.57 -3.98 6.34
C ILE A 299 -10.72 -4.98 6.29
N SER A 300 -11.08 -5.41 5.08
CA SER A 300 -12.20 -6.31 4.86
C SER A 300 -11.89 -7.44 3.90
N PHE A 301 -12.67 -8.50 4.02
CA PHE A 301 -12.67 -9.65 3.12
C PHE A 301 -14.11 -9.95 2.68
N GLY A 302 -14.37 -9.89 1.38
CA GLY A 302 -15.69 -10.22 0.82
C GLY A 302 -15.66 -11.01 -0.48
N THR A 303 -14.48 -11.26 -1.05
CA THR A 303 -14.33 -11.80 -2.40
C THR A 303 -13.16 -12.77 -2.50
N LEU A 304 -13.27 -13.74 -3.41
CA LEU A 304 -12.22 -14.71 -3.73
C LEU A 304 -11.77 -14.50 -5.17
N LYS A 305 -10.45 -14.60 -5.41
CA LYS A 305 -9.87 -14.53 -6.75
C LYS A 305 -9.67 -15.94 -7.31
N THR A 306 -10.02 -16.12 -8.58
CA THR A 306 -9.70 -17.32 -9.37
C THR A 306 -9.31 -16.93 -10.79
N HIS A 307 -8.80 -17.90 -11.55
CA HIS A 307 -8.40 -17.74 -12.95
C HIS A 307 -9.06 -18.85 -13.78
N ILE A 308 -9.55 -18.50 -14.97
CA ILE A 308 -10.10 -19.45 -15.94
C ILE A 308 -9.09 -19.65 -17.08
N ASP A 309 -8.50 -18.57 -17.56
CA ASP A 309 -7.51 -18.51 -18.64
C ASP A 309 -6.33 -17.58 -18.29
N GLY A 310 -5.45 -17.35 -19.27
CA GLY A 310 -4.30 -16.45 -19.19
C GLY A 310 -4.57 -15.07 -19.78
N ILE A 311 -3.52 -14.27 -19.94
CA ILE A 311 -3.59 -12.96 -20.60
C ILE A 311 -3.55 -13.12 -22.13
N MET A 312 -4.27 -12.27 -22.86
CA MET A 312 -4.00 -12.08 -24.29
C MET A 312 -2.71 -11.26 -24.41
N GLY A 313 -1.67 -11.87 -24.98
CA GLY A 313 -0.37 -11.23 -25.25
C GLY A 313 -0.37 -10.37 -26.50
#